data_AF-A0A8T6QJM2-F1
#
_entry.id   AF-A0A8T6QJM2-F1
#
_cell.length_a   1.000
_cell.length_b   1.000
_cell.length_c   1.000
_cell.angle_alpha   90.00
_cell.angle_beta   90.00
_cell.angle_gamma   90.00
#
_symmetry.space_group_name_H-M   'P 1'
#
loop_
_entity.id
_entity.type
_entity.pdbx_description
1 polymer ?
#
loop_
_entity_poly.entity_id
_entity_poly.type
_entity_poly.pdbx_seq_one_letter_code
_entity_poly.pdbx_strand_id
1 'polypeptide(L)'
;CSTVTYNDNGTKRKVMYEGSLGGMIVPYGDPDIGWYFKAYLDSGDYGMGTLTSPIARGKDAPSNAVLLNETIADYTGVPMEIPRAIAVFERYAGPEYKHQEMGQPNVSTERRELVVRWISTVGNYDYIFDWIFHE
;
A
#
# COMPACT_ATOMS: atom_id res chain seq x y z
N CYS A 1 -6.73 -4.48 -3.87
CA CYS A 1 -6.32 -5.61 -4.75
C CYS A 1 -7.49 -6.57 -4.96
N SER A 2 -7.70 -7.07 -6.17
CA SER A 2 -8.81 -8.00 -6.49
C SER A 2 -8.34 -9.15 -7.38
N THR A 3 -9.07 -10.27 -7.34
CA THR A 3 -8.83 -11.49 -8.13
C THR A 3 -7.41 -12.05 -8.03
N VAL A 4 -6.82 -12.00 -6.83
CA VAL A 4 -5.45 -12.45 -6.59
C VAL A 4 -5.36 -13.97 -6.71
N THR A 5 -4.47 -14.42 -7.59
CA THR A 5 -4.15 -15.84 -7.81
C THR A 5 -2.66 -16.07 -7.75
N TYR A 6 -2.23 -17.24 -7.29
CA TYR A 6 -0.85 -17.71 -7.38
C TYR A 6 -0.76 -18.78 -8.48
N ASN A 7 0.26 -18.71 -9.34
CA ASN A 7 0.48 -19.70 -10.39
C ASN A 7 1.33 -20.85 -9.85
N ASP A 8 0.67 -21.92 -9.43
CA ASP A 8 1.29 -23.13 -8.93
C ASP A 8 1.56 -24.08 -10.10
N ASN A 9 2.79 -24.01 -10.63
CA ASN A 9 3.29 -24.85 -11.72
C ASN A 9 2.35 -24.94 -12.94
N GLY A 10 1.88 -23.79 -13.43
CA GLY A 10 0.97 -23.67 -14.58
C GLY A 10 -0.51 -23.61 -14.20
N THR A 11 -0.86 -23.90 -12.94
CA THR A 11 -2.24 -23.85 -12.44
C THR A 11 -2.47 -22.60 -11.60
N LYS A 12 -3.35 -21.70 -12.04
CA LYS A 12 -3.77 -20.55 -11.23
C LYS A 12 -4.66 -21.01 -10.07
N ARG A 13 -4.19 -20.83 -8.84
CA ARG A 13 -4.93 -21.10 -7.61
C ARG A 13 -5.41 -19.79 -7.00
N LYS A 14 -6.69 -19.73 -6.62
CA LYS A 14 -7.30 -18.55 -6.01
C LYS A 14 -6.70 -18.32 -4.62
N VAL A 15 -6.31 -17.09 -4.31
CA VAL A 15 -5.75 -16.69 -3.00
C VAL A 15 -6.67 -15.69 -2.31
N MET A 16 -6.98 -14.58 -2.95
CA MET A 16 -7.84 -13.54 -2.38
C MET A 16 -8.77 -12.99 -3.46
N TYR A 17 -10.08 -13.03 -3.20
CA TYR A 17 -11.05 -12.47 -4.13
C TYR A 17 -10.97 -10.95 -4.15
N GLU A 18 -11.03 -10.30 -3.00
CA GLU A 18 -10.89 -8.85 -2.84
C GLU A 18 -10.22 -8.53 -1.51
N GLY A 19 -9.35 -7.52 -1.51
CA GLY A 19 -8.70 -6.98 -0.33
C GLY A 19 -8.54 -5.48 -0.47
N SER A 20 -8.99 -4.73 0.53
CA SER A 20 -8.92 -3.28 0.62
C SER A 20 -8.79 -2.85 2.08
N LEU A 21 -8.48 -1.57 2.31
CA LEU A 21 -8.69 -0.97 3.63
C LEU A 21 -10.20 -0.92 3.90
N GLY A 22 -10.68 -1.75 4.82
CA GLY A 22 -12.10 -1.80 5.20
C GLY A 22 -12.56 -0.59 6.02
N GLY A 23 -11.65 0.01 6.78
CA GLY A 23 -11.87 1.24 7.53
C GLY A 23 -10.73 1.53 8.50
N MET A 24 -10.68 2.75 9.03
CA MET A 24 -9.72 3.16 10.05
C MET A 24 -10.35 4.17 11.01
N ILE A 25 -9.95 4.11 12.29
CA ILE A 25 -10.37 5.05 13.33
C ILE A 25 -9.15 5.56 14.11
N VAL A 26 -9.16 6.85 14.48
CA VAL A 26 -8.13 7.47 15.33
C VAL A 26 -8.78 8.07 16.58
N PRO A 27 -8.98 7.26 17.65
CA PRO A 27 -9.55 7.73 18.90
C PRO A 27 -8.47 8.35 19.80
N TYR A 28 -8.73 9.55 20.30
CA TYR A 28 -7.91 10.18 21.34
C TYR A 28 -8.38 9.75 22.73
N GLY A 29 -7.44 9.57 23.65
CA GLY A 29 -7.71 9.06 25.01
C GLY A 29 -7.82 10.12 26.11
N ASP A 30 -7.72 11.41 25.77
CA ASP A 30 -7.84 12.50 26.73
C ASP A 30 -9.33 12.83 26.97
N PRO A 31 -9.85 12.74 28.21
CA PRO A 31 -11.26 12.96 28.52
C PRO A 31 -11.66 14.44 28.62
N ASP A 32 -10.73 15.39 28.56
CA ASP A 32 -11.04 16.81 28.68
C ASP A 32 -11.97 17.29 27.55
N ILE A 33 -12.68 18.40 27.79
CA ILE A 33 -13.72 18.94 26.90
C ILE A 33 -13.24 19.15 25.45
N GLY A 34 -11.94 19.43 25.25
CA GLY A 34 -11.36 19.64 23.92
C GLY A 34 -10.95 18.35 23.19
N TRP A 35 -11.09 17.18 23.80
CA TRP A 35 -10.52 15.93 23.34
C TRP A 35 -11.48 14.75 23.33
N TYR A 36 -12.43 14.68 24.27
CA TYR A 36 -13.27 13.48 24.46
C TYR A 36 -14.05 13.03 23.21
N PHE A 37 -14.36 13.95 22.30
CA PHE A 37 -15.12 13.67 21.08
C PHE A 37 -14.24 13.34 19.85
N LYS A 38 -12.90 13.42 19.98
CA LYS A 38 -11.98 13.19 18.88
C LYS A 38 -11.81 11.70 18.62
N ALA A 39 -12.63 11.18 17.72
CA ALA A 39 -12.55 9.82 17.19
C ALA A 39 -12.83 9.85 15.68
N TYR A 40 -11.80 10.17 14.89
CA TYR A 40 -11.95 10.39 13.45
C TYR A 40 -12.02 9.05 12.72
N LEU A 41 -13.08 8.82 11.92
CA LEU A 41 -13.16 7.67 11.02
C LEU A 41 -12.59 8.08 9.65
N ASP A 42 -11.28 8.20 9.52
CA ASP A 42 -10.62 8.84 8.36
C ASP A 42 -11.13 8.36 6.99
N SER A 43 -11.31 7.05 6.81
CA SER A 43 -11.85 6.49 5.56
C SER A 43 -13.34 6.79 5.35
N GLY A 44 -14.13 6.82 6.42
CA GLY A 44 -15.58 6.95 6.37
C GLY A 44 -16.06 8.42 6.36
N ASP A 45 -15.44 9.27 7.17
CA ASP A 45 -15.86 10.66 7.39
C ASP A 45 -15.22 11.62 6.38
N TYR A 46 -13.99 11.33 5.93
CA TYR A 46 -13.21 12.26 5.09
C TYR A 46 -12.96 11.75 3.67
N GLY A 47 -13.10 10.44 3.43
CA GLY A 47 -12.88 9.85 2.12
C GLY A 47 -11.39 9.83 1.75
N MET A 48 -10.62 8.92 2.34
CA MET A 48 -9.17 8.81 2.11
C MET A 48 -8.78 8.69 0.64
N GLY A 49 -9.60 8.06 -0.20
CA GLY A 49 -9.37 7.98 -1.65
C GLY A 49 -9.37 9.36 -2.33
N THR A 50 -10.29 10.24 -1.95
CA THR A 50 -10.32 11.65 -2.40
C THR A 50 -9.12 12.43 -1.88
N LEU A 51 -8.66 12.09 -0.67
CA LEU A 51 -7.49 12.68 -0.02
C LEU A 51 -6.18 11.94 -0.35
N THR A 52 -6.09 11.34 -1.54
CA THR A 52 -4.86 10.70 -2.01
C THR A 52 -3.79 11.77 -2.26
N SER A 53 -2.58 11.52 -1.76
CA SER A 53 -1.43 12.43 -1.90
C SER A 53 -0.56 11.98 -3.07
N PRO A 54 -0.38 12.81 -4.12
CA PRO A 54 0.45 12.47 -5.28
C PRO A 54 1.89 12.11 -4.90
N ILE A 55 2.32 10.91 -5.29
CA ILE A 55 3.62 10.37 -4.92
C ILE A 55 4.76 11.19 -5.55
N ALA A 56 5.73 11.59 -4.72
CA ALA A 56 6.99 12.17 -5.14
C ALA A 56 8.02 11.06 -5.47
N ARG A 57 8.25 10.83 -6.77
CA ARG A 57 9.24 9.86 -7.26
C ARG A 57 10.62 10.09 -6.64
N GLY A 58 11.25 9.00 -6.18
CA GLY A 58 12.57 9.03 -5.55
C GLY A 58 12.56 9.44 -4.08
N LYS A 59 11.40 9.80 -3.51
CA LYS A 59 11.22 10.17 -2.09
C LYS A 59 10.19 9.25 -1.44
N ASP A 60 8.96 9.30 -1.93
CA ASP A 60 7.82 8.54 -1.41
C ASP A 60 7.79 7.12 -1.97
N ALA A 61 8.38 6.91 -3.15
CA ALA A 61 8.59 5.62 -3.80
C ALA A 61 9.97 5.60 -4.47
N PRO A 62 10.60 4.43 -4.62
CA PRO A 62 11.94 4.35 -5.21
C PRO A 62 11.96 4.79 -6.68
N SER A 63 13.14 5.10 -7.20
CA SER A 63 13.31 5.63 -8.56
C SER A 63 12.81 4.67 -9.65
N ASN A 64 12.87 3.37 -9.42
CA ASN A 64 12.40 2.31 -10.31
C ASN A 64 10.87 2.10 -10.29
N ALA A 65 10.10 2.86 -9.50
CA ALA A 65 8.66 2.68 -9.41
C ALA A 65 7.93 3.05 -10.71
N VAL A 66 6.89 2.30 -11.04
CA VAL A 66 5.86 2.75 -11.98
C VAL A 66 4.81 3.51 -11.18
N LEU A 67 4.41 4.68 -11.67
CA LEU A 67 3.40 5.51 -11.00
C LEU A 67 2.13 5.50 -11.85
N LEU A 68 1.01 5.26 -11.20
CA LEU A 68 -0.30 5.19 -11.83
C LEU A 68 -1.10 6.45 -11.46
N ASN A 69 -1.77 7.03 -12.45
CA ASN A 69 -2.82 8.00 -12.23
C ASN A 69 -4.12 7.25 -11.99
N GLU A 70 -4.97 7.77 -11.11
CA GLU A 70 -6.30 7.21 -10.86
C GLU A 70 -7.34 8.31 -11.03
N THR A 71 -8.49 7.96 -11.60
CA THR A 71 -9.60 8.90 -11.81
C THR A 71 -10.73 8.57 -10.85
N ILE A 72 -11.18 9.57 -10.11
CA ILE A 72 -12.35 9.47 -9.22
C ILE A 72 -13.38 10.55 -9.58
N ALA A 73 -14.57 10.50 -8.99
CA ALA A 73 -15.50 11.63 -9.04
C ALA A 73 -15.18 12.62 -7.91
N ASP A 74 -15.24 13.91 -8.20
CA ASP A 74 -15.26 14.95 -7.16
C ASP A 74 -16.64 15.05 -6.48
N TYR A 75 -16.75 15.92 -5.48
CA TYR A 75 -17.99 16.11 -4.70
C TYR A 75 -19.18 16.66 -5.52
N THR A 76 -18.93 17.15 -6.74
CA THR A 76 -19.95 17.61 -7.68
C THR A 76 -20.29 16.56 -8.76
N GLY A 77 -19.60 15.42 -8.76
CA GLY A 77 -19.76 14.35 -9.74
C GLY A 77 -18.91 14.52 -11.01
N VAL A 78 -17.97 15.47 -11.03
CA VAL A 78 -17.06 15.68 -12.17
C VAL A 78 -15.86 14.74 -12.05
N PRO A 79 -15.38 14.11 -13.13
CA PRO A 79 -14.16 13.30 -13.09
C PRO A 79 -12.94 14.15 -12.71
N MET A 80 -12.20 13.69 -11.70
CA MET A 80 -10.96 14.26 -11.22
C MET A 80 -9.86 13.21 -11.34
N GLU A 81 -8.81 13.51 -12.11
CA GLU A 81 -7.60 12.70 -12.14
C GLU A 81 -6.67 13.07 -10.97
N ILE A 82 -6.24 12.08 -10.21
CA ILE A 82 -5.20 12.21 -9.20
C ILE A 82 -3.89 11.68 -9.82
N PRO A 83 -2.93 12.57 -10.16
CA PRO A 83 -1.69 12.14 -10.77
C PRO A 83 -0.82 11.39 -9.76
N ARG A 84 -0.17 10.30 -10.19
CA ARG A 84 0.74 9.51 -9.33
C ARG A 84 0.08 9.05 -8.02
N ALA A 85 -1.19 8.64 -8.09
CA ALA A 85 -1.99 8.19 -6.96
C ALA A 85 -1.45 6.89 -6.34
N ILE A 86 -0.94 5.97 -7.17
CA ILE A 86 -0.41 4.67 -6.73
C ILE A 86 1.01 4.50 -7.27
N ALA A 87 1.91 3.92 -6.46
CA ALA A 87 3.22 3.45 -6.90
C ALA A 87 3.27 1.93 -6.89
N VAL A 88 3.80 1.35 -7.97
CA VAL A 88 4.08 -0.08 -8.09
C VAL A 88 5.57 -0.24 -8.30
N PHE A 89 6.25 -0.99 -7.44
CA PHE A 89 7.69 -1.17 -7.53
C PHE A 89 8.13 -2.50 -6.97
N GLU A 90 9.19 -3.06 -7.56
CA GLU A 90 9.89 -4.21 -7.02
C GLU A 90 11.09 -3.74 -6.19
N ARG A 91 11.37 -4.42 -5.08
CA ARG A 91 12.56 -4.18 -4.25
C ARG A 91 13.26 -5.48 -3.88
N TYR A 92 14.57 -5.38 -3.70
CA TYR A 92 15.35 -6.40 -2.98
C TYR A 92 14.99 -6.39 -1.50
N ALA A 93 14.76 -7.57 -0.91
CA ALA A 93 14.32 -7.72 0.47
C ALA A 93 15.17 -8.75 1.25
N GLY A 94 16.47 -8.80 0.97
CA GLY A 94 17.41 -9.70 1.64
C GLY A 94 17.56 -11.06 0.92
N PRO A 95 18.22 -12.05 1.55
CA PRO A 95 18.22 -13.42 1.04
C PRO A 95 16.83 -14.08 1.24
N GLU A 96 16.31 -14.72 0.20
CA GLU A 96 15.07 -15.50 0.29
C GLU A 96 15.29 -16.77 1.12
N TYR A 97 16.30 -17.53 0.70
CA TYR A 97 16.89 -18.58 1.52
C TYR A 97 18.40 -18.59 1.33
N LYS A 98 19.09 -19.14 2.34
CA LYS A 98 20.53 -19.33 2.34
C LYS A 98 20.90 -20.59 3.10
N HIS A 99 21.79 -21.39 2.54
CA HIS A 99 22.42 -22.52 3.20
C HIS A 99 23.91 -22.55 2.88
N GLN A 100 24.74 -22.55 3.93
CA GLN A 100 26.20 -22.65 3.85
C GLN A 100 26.64 -23.86 4.66
N GLU A 101 26.94 -24.95 3.97
CA GLU A 101 27.52 -26.16 4.57
C GLU A 101 29.05 -26.09 4.49
N MET A 102 29.75 -26.64 5.49
CA MET A 102 31.20 -26.58 5.53
C MET A 102 31.81 -27.50 4.47
N GLY A 103 32.70 -26.96 3.64
CA GLY A 103 33.32 -27.73 2.54
C GLY A 103 32.42 -27.92 1.30
N GLN A 104 31.23 -27.31 1.26
CA GLN A 104 30.34 -27.30 0.09
C GLN A 104 30.16 -25.87 -0.46
N PRO A 105 29.79 -25.72 -1.75
CA PRO A 105 29.43 -24.42 -2.30
C PRO A 105 28.24 -23.78 -1.56
N ASN A 106 28.28 -22.46 -1.40
CA ASN A 106 27.17 -21.68 -0.86
C ASN A 106 25.94 -21.78 -1.76
N VAL A 107 24.76 -21.95 -1.17
CA VAL A 107 23.47 -21.82 -1.85
C VAL A 107 22.76 -20.60 -1.26
N SER A 108 22.45 -19.61 -2.10
CA SER A 108 21.71 -18.42 -1.67
C SER A 108 20.92 -17.86 -2.85
N THR A 109 19.71 -17.41 -2.57
CA THR A 109 18.86 -16.67 -3.51
C THR A 109 18.43 -15.36 -2.87
N GLU A 110 18.14 -14.37 -3.71
CA GLU A 110 17.60 -13.09 -3.26
C GLU A 110 16.09 -13.15 -3.15
N ARG A 111 15.54 -12.43 -2.18
CA ARG A 111 14.11 -12.16 -2.05
C ARG A 111 13.78 -10.90 -2.82
N ARG A 112 12.74 -10.97 -3.65
CA ARG A 112 12.07 -9.80 -4.20
C ARG A 112 10.68 -9.65 -3.60
N GLU A 113 10.29 -8.39 -3.44
CA GLU A 113 8.95 -8.02 -3.05
C GLU A 113 8.39 -7.03 -4.08
N LEU A 114 7.20 -7.33 -4.60
CA LEU A 114 6.42 -6.36 -5.38
C LEU A 114 5.52 -5.59 -4.41
N VAL A 115 5.70 -4.27 -4.36
CA VAL A 115 4.95 -3.38 -3.49
C VAL A 115 3.99 -2.53 -4.33
N VAL A 116 2.73 -2.51 -3.91
CA VAL A 116 1.73 -1.53 -4.38
C VAL A 116 1.46 -0.56 -3.24
N ARG A 117 1.98 0.66 -3.37
CA ARG A 117 1.93 1.72 -2.37
C ARG A 117 0.89 2.77 -2.71
N TRP A 118 0.15 3.19 -1.70
CA TRP A 118 -0.78 4.31 -1.74
C TRP A 118 -0.58 5.21 -0.51
N ILE A 119 -0.72 6.52 -0.70
CA ILE A 119 -0.55 7.52 0.36
C ILE A 119 -1.78 8.41 0.44
N SER A 120 -2.30 8.63 1.65
CA SER A 120 -3.43 9.53 1.90
C SER A 120 -3.12 10.47 3.05
N THR A 121 -3.40 11.76 2.88
CA THR A 121 -3.16 12.79 3.90
C THR A 121 -4.51 13.29 4.42
N VAL A 122 -4.79 13.05 5.70
CA VAL A 122 -6.03 13.47 6.36
C VAL A 122 -5.68 14.45 7.48
N GLY A 123 -5.98 15.73 7.23
CA GLY A 123 -5.66 16.81 8.16
C GLY A 123 -4.15 16.86 8.44
N ASN A 124 -3.76 16.48 9.66
CA ASN A 124 -2.37 16.52 10.13
C ASN A 124 -1.63 15.17 10.06
N TYR A 125 -2.26 14.13 9.49
CA TYR A 125 -1.66 12.79 9.35
C TYR A 125 -1.45 12.41 7.91
N ASP A 126 -0.32 11.74 7.65
CA ASP A 126 0.01 11.09 6.39
C ASP A 126 0.04 9.57 6.60
N TYR A 127 -0.81 8.85 5.88
CA TYR A 127 -0.90 7.40 5.94
C TYR A 127 -0.30 6.76 4.70
N ILE A 128 0.59 5.79 4.89
CA ILE A 128 1.21 5.01 3.82
C ILE A 128 0.73 3.56 3.92
N PHE A 129 0.11 3.06 2.86
CA PHE A 129 -0.39 1.69 2.77
C PHE A 129 0.41 0.92 1.70
N ASP A 130 1.06 -0.17 2.11
CA ASP A 130 1.79 -1.06 1.23
C ASP A 130 1.09 -2.42 1.14
N TRP A 131 0.65 -2.81 -0.06
CA TRP A 131 0.33 -4.20 -0.37
C TRP A 131 1.59 -4.88 -0.91
N ILE A 132 2.12 -5.85 -0.16
CA ILE A 132 3.42 -6.47 -0.43
C ILE A 132 3.20 -7.92 -0.88
N PHE A 133 3.66 -8.25 -2.08
CA PHE A 133 3.64 -9.59 -2.66
C PHE A 133 5.06 -10.16 -2.69
N HIS A 134 5.22 -11.33 -2.08
CA HIS A 134 6.46 -12.09 -2.04
C HIS A 134 6.45 -13.16 -3.15
N GLU A 135 7.62 -13.62 -3.59
CA GLU A 135 7.77 -14.75 -4.54
C GLU A 135 7.28 -16.09 -3.96
#